data_AF-A0AAW6NGL0-F1
#
_entry.id   AF-A0AAW6NGL0-F1
#
_cell.length_a   1.000
_cell.length_b   1.000
_cell.length_c   1.000
_cell.angle_alpha   90.00
_cell.angle_beta   90.00
_cell.angle_gamma   90.00
#
_symmetry.space_group_name_H-M   'P 1'
#
loop_
_entity.id
_entity.type
_entity.pdbx_description
1 polymer ?
#
loop_
_entity_poly.entity_id
_entity_poly.type
_entity_poly.pdbx_seq_one_letter_code
_entity_poly.pdbx_strand_id
1 'polypeptide(L)'
;MFRRLAPRFIPRQFGLLTGIFCIIGLFSALQLSSSFLLTASLNQAQRNEQRNQLAWQQQSRLDQARISLLAASDLLNRSGVYFMQDKETGSEGSWHSLMDEAQKSLAASQQAWQAWLALNPPQDEGLVNSYQLFFGAISEQAEGLVKTNSIDLFFAVPRQAFQTDFNDNFARYQQRSEKQAIQGRQSLMEQLSGLQRLFLFAPLVLLAIAIAGWFGMAKWVISPLRRVIIHINQF
;
A
#
# COMPACT_ATOMS: atom_id res chain seq x y z
N MET A 1 -79.99 -21.18 -31.30
CA MET A 1 -79.66 -21.35 -29.88
C MET A 1 -78.18 -21.66 -29.74
N PHE A 2 -77.56 -21.18 -28.65
CA PHE A 2 -76.17 -21.38 -28.19
C PHE A 2 -75.09 -20.39 -28.66
N ARG A 3 -75.01 -19.30 -27.88
CA ARG A 3 -73.77 -18.59 -27.53
C ARG A 3 -72.65 -19.58 -27.18
N ARG A 4 -71.44 -19.35 -27.69
CA ARG A 4 -70.20 -19.71 -26.99
C ARG A 4 -69.24 -18.52 -27.04
N LEU A 5 -68.82 -18.13 -25.84
CA LEU A 5 -67.93 -17.01 -25.53
C LEU A 5 -66.53 -17.29 -26.10
N ALA A 6 -66.07 -16.46 -27.04
CA ALA A 6 -64.64 -16.37 -27.32
C ALA A 6 -63.98 -15.58 -26.17
N PRO A 7 -62.95 -16.10 -25.49
CA PRO A 7 -62.29 -15.36 -24.44
C PRO A 7 -61.54 -14.19 -25.07
N ARG A 8 -61.89 -12.97 -24.65
CA ARG A 8 -61.11 -11.75 -24.92
C ARG A 8 -59.75 -11.87 -24.22
N PHE A 9 -58.78 -12.50 -24.86
CA PHE A 9 -57.37 -12.37 -24.51
C PHE A 9 -56.80 -11.11 -25.17
N ILE A 10 -57.29 -9.95 -24.75
CA ILE A 10 -56.59 -8.68 -24.97
C ILE A 10 -55.58 -8.59 -23.82
N PRO A 11 -54.26 -8.61 -24.08
CA PRO A 11 -53.32 -8.86 -23.01
C PRO A 11 -53.01 -7.56 -22.28
N ARG A 12 -53.89 -7.17 -21.34
CA ARG A 12 -53.58 -6.14 -20.32
C ARG A 12 -52.38 -6.51 -19.43
N GLN A 13 -51.98 -7.78 -19.47
CA GLN A 13 -50.88 -8.38 -18.73
C GLN A 13 -49.50 -7.97 -19.27
N PHE A 14 -49.38 -7.62 -20.56
CA PHE A 14 -48.07 -7.30 -21.15
C PHE A 14 -47.46 -6.04 -20.55
N GLY A 15 -48.24 -5.00 -20.23
CA GLY A 15 -47.70 -3.78 -19.61
C GLY A 15 -47.17 -4.01 -18.19
N LEU A 16 -47.85 -4.86 -17.41
CA LEU A 16 -47.53 -5.12 -16.01
C LEU A 16 -46.41 -6.15 -15.85
N LEU A 17 -46.43 -7.23 -16.66
CA LEU A 17 -45.32 -8.18 -16.76
C LEU A 17 -44.04 -7.51 -17.26
N THR A 18 -44.12 -6.67 -18.29
CA THR A 18 -42.96 -5.92 -18.80
C THR A 18 -42.41 -4.97 -17.75
N GLY A 19 -43.29 -4.29 -16.99
CA GLY A 19 -42.89 -3.44 -15.86
C GLY A 19 -42.18 -4.23 -14.75
N ILE A 20 -42.70 -5.40 -14.37
CA ILE A 20 -42.08 -6.29 -13.37
C ILE A 20 -40.71 -6.80 -13.85
N PHE A 21 -40.60 -7.27 -15.09
CA PHE A 21 -39.31 -7.69 -15.67
C PHE A 21 -38.30 -6.54 -15.72
N CYS A 22 -38.77 -5.32 -16.00
CA CYS A 22 -37.92 -4.14 -15.99
C CYS A 22 -37.40 -3.84 -14.58
N ILE A 23 -38.26 -3.86 -13.55
CA ILE A 23 -37.87 -3.67 -12.15
C ILE A 23 -36.90 -4.76 -11.69
N ILE A 24 -37.17 -6.03 -12.01
CA ILE A 24 -36.29 -7.15 -11.68
C ILE A 24 -34.94 -6.99 -12.38
N GLY A 25 -34.91 -6.64 -13.66
CA GLY A 25 -33.67 -6.40 -14.40
C GLY A 25 -32.84 -5.27 -13.80
N LEU A 26 -33.49 -4.17 -13.40
CA LEU A 26 -32.83 -3.03 -12.75
C LEU A 26 -32.30 -3.40 -11.37
N PHE A 27 -33.08 -4.15 -10.60
CA PHE A 27 -32.69 -4.65 -9.28
C PHE A 27 -31.51 -5.63 -9.37
N SER A 28 -31.56 -6.61 -10.28
CA SER A 28 -30.47 -7.54 -10.54
C SER A 28 -29.20 -6.84 -11.04
N ALA A 29 -29.33 -5.85 -11.93
CA ALA A 29 -28.19 -5.05 -12.39
C ALA A 29 -27.56 -4.25 -11.24
N LEU A 30 -28.38 -3.64 -10.39
CA LEU A 30 -27.91 -2.91 -9.20
C LEU A 30 -27.19 -3.86 -8.23
N GLN A 31 -27.73 -5.05 -8.01
CA GLN A 31 -27.19 -6.03 -7.09
C GLN A 31 -25.86 -6.63 -7.59
N LEU A 32 -25.76 -6.96 -8.88
CA LEU A 32 -24.51 -7.39 -9.51
C LEU A 32 -23.43 -6.31 -9.46
N SER A 33 -23.80 -5.06 -9.76
CA SER A 33 -22.89 -3.92 -9.69
C SER A 33 -22.37 -3.70 -8.26
N SER A 34 -23.26 -3.81 -7.26
CA SER A 34 -22.91 -3.70 -5.84
C SER A 34 -21.94 -4.81 -5.40
N SER A 35 -22.23 -6.07 -5.73
CA SER A 35 -21.35 -7.20 -5.44
C SER A 35 -19.98 -7.04 -6.10
N PHE A 36 -19.93 -6.61 -7.37
CA PHE A 36 -18.68 -6.37 -8.08
C PHE A 36 -17.83 -5.28 -7.42
N LEU A 37 -18.45 -4.17 -7.01
CA LEU A 37 -17.75 -3.09 -6.31
C LEU A 37 -17.22 -3.50 -4.94
N LEU A 38 -18.01 -4.24 -4.16
CA LEU A 38 -17.57 -4.72 -2.85
C LEU A 38 -16.34 -5.59 -3.01
N THR A 39 -16.35 -6.53 -3.97
CA THR A 39 -15.18 -7.37 -4.27
C THR A 39 -13.99 -6.54 -4.77
N ALA A 40 -14.19 -5.58 -5.66
CA ALA A 40 -13.11 -4.73 -6.16
C ALA A 40 -12.50 -3.85 -5.06
N SER A 41 -13.34 -3.27 -4.21
CA SER A 41 -12.96 -2.44 -3.06
C SER A 41 -12.21 -3.26 -2.01
N LEU A 42 -12.71 -4.46 -1.66
CA LEU A 42 -12.02 -5.36 -0.75
C LEU A 42 -10.67 -5.81 -1.30
N ASN A 43 -10.60 -6.18 -2.59
CA ASN A 43 -9.33 -6.56 -3.23
C ASN A 43 -8.34 -5.39 -3.31
N GLN A 44 -8.81 -4.16 -3.47
CA GLN A 44 -7.96 -2.97 -3.45
C GLN A 44 -7.50 -2.64 -2.03
N ALA A 45 -8.38 -2.71 -1.04
CA ALA A 45 -8.07 -2.53 0.37
C ALA A 45 -7.04 -3.55 0.84
N GLN A 46 -7.25 -4.85 0.58
CA GLN A 46 -6.30 -5.90 0.93
C GLN A 46 -4.91 -5.69 0.30
N ARG A 47 -4.86 -5.37 -1.01
CA ARG A 47 -3.59 -5.08 -1.70
C ARG A 47 -2.90 -3.84 -1.14
N ASN A 48 -3.66 -2.82 -0.78
CA ASN A 48 -3.10 -1.61 -0.18
C ASN A 48 -2.56 -1.88 1.23
N GLU A 49 -3.29 -2.63 2.06
CA GLU A 49 -2.84 -3.03 3.39
C GLU A 49 -1.55 -3.85 3.32
N GLN A 50 -1.47 -4.85 2.42
CA GLN A 50 -0.24 -5.63 2.23
C GLN A 50 0.96 -4.76 1.84
N ARG A 51 0.77 -3.79 0.93
CA ARG A 51 1.83 -2.85 0.52
C ARG A 51 2.24 -1.93 1.66
N ASN A 52 1.28 -1.42 2.43
CA ASN A 52 1.53 -0.55 3.56
C ASN A 52 2.24 -1.29 4.69
N GLN A 53 1.87 -2.55 4.95
CA GLN A 53 2.56 -3.43 5.90
C GLN A 53 3.99 -3.71 5.48
N LEU A 54 4.24 -4.03 4.20
CA LEU A 54 5.60 -4.24 3.70
C LEU A 54 6.46 -2.97 3.84
N ALA A 55 5.92 -1.82 3.44
CA ALA A 55 6.62 -0.53 3.56
C ALA A 55 6.95 -0.21 5.04
N TRP A 56 6.00 -0.45 5.94
CA TRP A 56 6.22 -0.29 7.38
C TRP A 56 7.30 -1.25 7.91
N GLN A 57 7.28 -2.52 7.49
CA GLN A 57 8.30 -3.50 7.89
C GLN A 57 9.68 -3.09 7.39
N GLN A 58 9.80 -2.65 6.13
CA GLN A 58 11.04 -2.13 5.57
C GLN A 58 11.56 -0.94 6.39
N GLN A 59 10.71 0.05 6.66
CA GLN A 59 11.11 1.21 7.47
C GLN A 59 11.55 0.79 8.88
N SER A 60 10.78 -0.07 9.54
CA SER A 60 11.08 -0.55 10.89
C SER A 60 12.43 -1.29 10.96
N ARG A 61 12.74 -2.16 9.99
CA ARG A 61 14.03 -2.87 9.94
C ARG A 61 15.19 -1.93 9.68
N LEU A 62 15.01 -0.95 8.77
CA LEU A 62 16.04 0.05 8.48
C LEU A 62 16.32 0.96 9.68
N ASP A 63 15.27 1.41 10.37
CA ASP A 63 15.39 2.21 11.59
C ASP A 63 16.12 1.45 12.70
N GLN A 64 15.77 0.16 12.87
CA GLN A 64 16.46 -0.72 13.83
C GLN A 64 17.96 -0.85 13.49
N ALA A 65 18.29 -1.07 12.20
CA ALA A 65 19.68 -1.15 11.76
C ALA A 65 20.46 0.15 12.07
N ARG A 66 19.85 1.31 11.79
CA ARG A 66 20.44 2.63 12.06
C ARG A 66 20.65 2.86 13.57
N ILE A 67 19.62 2.66 14.38
CA ILE A 67 19.68 2.92 15.83
C ILE A 67 20.75 2.04 16.48
N SER A 68 20.77 0.74 16.15
CA SER A 68 21.78 -0.18 16.67
C SER A 68 23.20 0.21 16.21
N LEU A 69 23.40 0.64 14.97
CA LEU A 69 24.72 1.08 14.51
C LEU A 69 25.21 2.35 15.23
N LEU A 70 24.31 3.31 15.45
CA LEU A 70 24.62 4.52 16.21
C LEU A 70 24.93 4.21 17.67
N ALA A 71 24.18 3.28 18.29
CA ALA A 71 24.44 2.81 19.64
C ALA A 71 25.80 2.08 19.73
N ALA A 72 26.13 1.22 18.77
CA ALA A 72 27.44 0.58 18.68
C ALA A 72 28.57 1.61 18.60
N SER A 73 28.41 2.64 17.76
CA SER A 73 29.36 3.76 17.67
C SER A 73 29.54 4.50 18.99
N ASP A 74 28.46 4.87 19.68
CA ASP A 74 28.53 5.57 20.97
C ASP A 74 29.20 4.72 22.06
N LEU A 75 28.76 3.46 22.22
CA LEU A 75 29.32 2.52 23.18
C LEU A 75 30.81 2.27 22.91
N LEU A 76 31.18 2.09 21.65
CA LEU A 76 32.57 1.93 21.23
C LEU A 76 33.38 3.20 21.50
N ASN A 77 32.80 4.39 21.31
CA ASN A 77 33.45 5.65 21.63
C ASN A 77 33.81 5.74 23.11
N ARG A 78 32.83 5.43 23.97
CA ARG A 78 33.01 5.42 25.42
C ARG A 78 33.99 4.33 25.87
N SER A 79 33.91 3.15 25.28
CA SER A 79 34.86 2.06 25.53
C SER A 79 36.30 2.49 25.23
N GLY A 80 36.54 3.16 24.09
CA GLY A 80 37.86 3.71 23.75
C GLY A 80 38.37 4.76 24.76
N VAL A 81 37.49 5.59 25.31
CA VAL A 81 37.86 6.56 26.37
C VAL A 81 38.27 5.85 27.66
N TYR A 82 37.49 4.87 28.13
CA TYR A 82 37.85 4.08 29.33
C TYR A 82 39.13 3.28 29.11
N PHE A 83 39.35 2.78 27.90
CA PHE A 83 40.57 2.08 27.54
C PHE A 83 41.82 2.96 27.72
N MET A 84 41.74 4.22 27.26
CA MET A 84 42.82 5.18 27.47
C MET A 84 42.99 5.53 28.95
N GLN A 85 41.89 5.71 29.69
CA GLN A 85 41.94 6.00 31.12
C GLN A 85 42.58 4.86 31.93
N ASP A 86 42.24 3.62 31.62
CA ASP A 86 42.83 2.42 32.23
C ASP A 86 44.36 2.41 32.01
N LYS A 87 44.82 2.70 30.79
CA LYS A 87 46.26 2.84 30.48
C LYS A 87 46.98 3.92 31.29
N GLU A 88 46.34 5.07 31.51
CA GLU A 88 46.93 6.19 32.26
C GLU A 88 46.91 5.97 33.78
N THR A 89 45.89 5.29 34.30
CA THR A 89 45.67 5.12 35.75
C THR A 89 46.22 3.81 36.31
N GLY A 90 46.56 2.86 35.45
CA GLY A 90 46.91 1.49 35.84
C GLY A 90 45.71 0.66 36.30
N SER A 91 44.48 1.15 36.10
CA SER A 91 43.26 0.35 36.24
C SER A 91 43.11 -0.56 35.02
N GLU A 92 42.40 -1.68 35.15
CA GLU A 92 42.19 -2.62 34.05
C GLU A 92 40.73 -3.04 33.93
N GLY A 93 40.22 -3.01 32.69
CA GLY A 93 39.01 -3.68 32.29
C GLY A 93 37.73 -2.86 32.41
N SER A 94 37.81 -1.56 32.71
CA SER A 94 36.67 -0.63 32.75
C SER A 94 35.94 -0.55 31.41
N TRP A 95 36.66 -0.77 30.31
CA TRP A 95 36.17 -0.65 28.94
C TRP A 95 35.47 -1.92 28.40
N HIS A 96 35.70 -3.09 29.01
CA HIS A 96 35.25 -4.39 28.47
C HIS A 96 33.73 -4.48 28.34
N SER A 97 32.98 -4.12 29.38
CA SER A 97 31.51 -4.22 29.36
C SER A 97 30.88 -3.34 28.28
N LEU A 98 31.44 -2.15 28.05
CA LEU A 98 31.03 -1.24 26.99
C LEU A 98 31.39 -1.78 25.61
N MET A 99 32.55 -2.44 25.46
CA MET A 99 32.92 -3.11 24.22
C MET A 99 31.98 -4.28 23.92
N ASP A 100 31.68 -5.12 24.90
CA ASP A 100 30.76 -6.24 24.73
C ASP A 100 29.38 -5.77 24.26
N GLU A 101 28.88 -4.69 24.86
CA GLU A 101 27.61 -4.08 24.47
C GLU A 101 27.69 -3.43 23.08
N ALA A 102 28.82 -2.80 22.73
CA ALA A 102 29.07 -2.26 21.40
C ALA A 102 29.02 -3.36 20.33
N GLN A 103 29.67 -4.50 20.56
CA GLN A 103 29.68 -5.65 19.65
C GLN A 103 28.29 -6.27 19.50
N LYS A 104 27.53 -6.41 20.59
CA LYS A 104 26.13 -6.88 20.53
C LYS A 104 25.27 -5.93 19.68
N SER A 105 25.43 -4.63 19.90
CA SER A 105 24.68 -3.62 19.14
C SER A 105 25.08 -3.61 17.65
N LEU A 106 26.36 -3.81 17.34
CA LEU A 106 26.86 -3.95 15.98
C LEU A 106 26.24 -5.19 15.29
N ALA A 107 26.22 -6.34 15.98
CA ALA A 107 25.57 -7.55 15.47
C ALA A 107 24.06 -7.36 15.25
N ALA A 108 23.37 -6.69 16.18
CA ALA A 108 21.95 -6.36 16.04
C ALA A 108 21.69 -5.45 14.84
N SER A 109 22.57 -4.48 14.58
CA SER A 109 22.49 -3.63 13.38
C SER A 109 22.60 -4.47 12.12
N GLN A 110 23.60 -5.34 12.03
CA GLN A 110 23.83 -6.19 10.86
C GLN A 110 22.65 -7.11 10.59
N GLN A 111 22.09 -7.73 11.64
CA GLN A 111 20.92 -8.59 11.54
C GLN A 111 19.70 -7.81 11.02
N ALA A 112 19.44 -6.62 11.56
CA ALA A 112 18.34 -5.77 11.12
C ALA A 112 18.53 -5.31 9.66
N TRP A 113 19.76 -5.00 9.26
CA TRP A 113 20.11 -4.64 7.90
C TRP A 113 19.89 -5.78 6.90
N GLN A 114 20.33 -7.00 7.23
CA GLN A 114 20.08 -8.18 6.41
C GLN A 114 18.58 -8.48 6.30
N ALA A 115 17.83 -8.34 7.40
CA ALA A 115 16.38 -8.48 7.39
C ALA A 115 15.71 -7.42 6.51
N TRP A 116 16.22 -6.18 6.49
CA TRP A 116 15.76 -5.14 5.58
C TRP A 116 16.02 -5.51 4.12
N LEU A 117 17.23 -5.96 3.77
CA LEU A 117 17.57 -6.40 2.40
C LEU A 117 16.68 -7.57 1.94
N ALA A 118 16.36 -8.51 2.83
CA ALA A 118 15.49 -9.65 2.54
C ALA A 118 14.04 -9.23 2.19
N LEU A 119 13.61 -8.02 2.60
CA LEU A 119 12.31 -7.46 2.22
C LEU A 119 12.32 -6.81 0.82
N ASN A 120 13.42 -6.93 0.08
CA ASN A 120 13.63 -6.37 -1.26
C ASN A 120 13.21 -4.88 -1.35
N PRO A 121 13.89 -4.00 -0.58
CA PRO A 121 13.57 -2.59 -0.53
C PRO A 121 13.91 -1.91 -1.88
N PRO A 122 13.36 -0.72 -2.14
CA PRO A 122 13.80 0.11 -3.25
C PRO A 122 15.32 0.25 -3.26
N GLN A 123 15.94 0.00 -4.41
CA GLN A 123 17.39 0.05 -4.53
C GLN A 123 17.91 1.46 -4.25
N ASP A 124 18.92 1.54 -3.38
CA ASP A 124 19.58 2.78 -3.02
C ASP A 124 21.05 2.51 -2.72
N GLU A 125 21.88 2.62 -3.77
CA GLU A 125 23.31 2.36 -3.65
C GLU A 125 23.99 3.31 -2.66
N GLY A 126 23.55 4.57 -2.57
CA GLY A 126 24.09 5.55 -1.64
C GLY A 126 23.88 5.13 -0.18
N LEU A 127 22.65 4.72 0.16
CA LEU A 127 22.33 4.20 1.48
C LEU A 127 23.09 2.90 1.79
N VAL A 128 23.15 1.97 0.83
CA VAL A 128 23.83 0.69 1.03
C VAL A 128 25.33 0.87 1.24
N ASN A 129 25.98 1.68 0.40
CA ASN A 129 27.42 1.92 0.48
C ASN A 129 27.78 2.67 1.77
N SER A 130 27.03 3.72 2.11
CA SER A 130 27.28 4.49 3.33
C SER A 130 27.08 3.67 4.61
N TYR A 131 26.08 2.76 4.64
CA TYR A 131 25.93 1.80 5.73
C TYR A 131 27.14 0.86 5.84
N GLN A 132 27.59 0.28 4.72
CA GLN A 132 28.73 -0.65 4.72
C GLN A 132 30.03 0.02 5.18
N LEU A 133 30.29 1.25 4.72
CA LEU A 133 31.45 2.03 5.13
C LEU A 133 31.40 2.35 6.64
N PHE A 134 30.25 2.82 7.12
CA PHE A 134 30.11 3.15 8.53
C PHE A 134 30.17 1.89 9.42
N PHE A 135 29.49 0.81 9.05
CA PHE A 135 29.56 -0.48 9.73
C PHE A 135 30.99 -1.02 9.76
N GLY A 136 31.67 -1.03 8.61
CA GLY A 136 33.05 -1.48 8.48
C GLY A 136 34.00 -0.70 9.38
N ALA A 137 33.86 0.63 9.40
CA ALA A 137 34.64 1.51 10.29
C ALA A 137 34.46 1.16 11.78
N ILE A 138 33.22 0.95 12.24
CA ILE A 138 32.95 0.56 13.63
C ILE A 138 33.49 -0.84 13.93
N SER A 139 33.32 -1.78 13.01
CA SER A 139 33.81 -3.16 13.16
C SER A 139 35.33 -3.20 13.28
N GLU A 140 36.03 -2.49 12.40
CA GLU A 140 37.49 -2.43 12.38
C GLU A 140 38.04 -1.79 13.66
N GLN A 141 37.42 -0.70 14.13
CA GLN A 141 37.82 -0.07 15.39
C GLN A 141 37.57 -0.97 16.61
N ALA A 142 36.44 -1.69 16.66
CA ALA A 142 36.13 -2.62 17.74
C ALA A 142 37.12 -3.80 17.75
N GLU A 143 37.38 -4.40 16.57
CA GLU A 143 38.33 -5.49 16.43
C GLU A 143 39.77 -5.04 16.73
N GLY A 144 40.17 -3.86 16.28
CA GLY A 144 41.48 -3.30 16.55
C GLY A 144 41.74 -3.17 18.04
N LEU A 145 40.79 -2.60 18.78
CA LEU A 145 40.91 -2.40 20.21
C LEU A 145 41.00 -3.72 20.98
N VAL A 146 40.21 -4.73 20.60
CA VAL A 146 40.21 -6.06 21.23
C VAL A 146 41.46 -6.88 20.88
N LYS A 147 41.87 -6.91 19.60
CA LYS A 147 42.97 -7.78 19.13
C LYS A 147 44.35 -7.22 19.41
N THR A 148 44.52 -5.91 19.22
CA THR A 148 45.85 -5.28 19.26
C THR A 148 46.15 -4.64 20.61
N ASN A 149 45.14 -4.48 21.47
CA ASN A 149 45.25 -3.69 22.70
C ASN A 149 45.86 -2.30 22.43
N SER A 150 45.63 -1.77 21.22
CA SER A 150 46.11 -0.47 20.76
C SER A 150 44.93 0.41 20.34
N ILE A 151 45.11 1.71 20.55
CA ILE A 151 44.14 2.76 20.18
C ILE A 151 44.47 3.37 18.80
N ASP A 152 45.55 2.97 18.15
CA ASP A 152 46.01 3.61 16.90
C ASP A 152 44.98 3.49 15.77
N LEU A 153 44.42 2.29 15.58
CA LEU A 153 43.36 2.03 14.60
C LEU A 153 42.06 2.77 14.93
N PHE A 154 41.81 3.03 16.21
CA PHE A 154 40.63 3.73 16.67
C PHE A 154 40.60 5.19 16.16
N PHE A 155 41.76 5.85 16.11
CA PHE A 155 41.87 7.24 15.63
C PHE A 155 42.18 7.37 14.13
N ALA A 156 42.72 6.31 13.49
CA ALA A 156 43.04 6.33 12.08
C ALA A 156 41.81 6.34 11.16
N VAL A 157 40.69 5.77 11.63
CA VAL A 157 39.46 5.64 10.83
C VAL A 157 38.57 6.89 10.99
N PRO A 158 38.21 7.59 9.90
CA PRO A 158 37.40 8.82 9.95
C PRO A 158 35.91 8.52 10.17
N ARG A 159 35.58 7.87 11.29
CA ARG A 159 34.23 7.38 11.62
C ARG A 159 33.15 8.45 11.49
N GLN A 160 33.44 9.69 11.90
CA GLN A 160 32.48 10.80 11.85
C GLN A 160 32.03 11.11 10.41
N ALA A 161 32.95 11.05 9.44
CA ALA A 161 32.62 11.27 8.04
C ALA A 161 31.66 10.19 7.53
N PHE A 162 31.92 8.92 7.84
CA PHE A 162 31.04 7.81 7.47
C PHE A 162 29.68 7.88 8.17
N GLN A 163 29.64 8.30 9.44
CA GLN A 163 28.38 8.50 10.16
C GLN A 163 27.53 9.61 9.53
N THR A 164 28.14 10.74 9.17
CA THR A 164 27.44 11.84 8.50
C THR A 164 26.92 11.41 7.12
N ASP A 165 27.77 10.77 6.30
CA ASP A 165 27.37 10.27 4.98
C ASP A 165 26.21 9.27 5.07
N PHE A 166 26.25 8.35 6.03
CA PHE A 166 25.14 7.43 6.29
C PHE A 166 23.86 8.15 6.72
N ASN A 167 23.94 9.12 7.63
CA ASN A 167 22.76 9.88 8.07
C ASN A 167 22.11 10.67 6.93
N ASP A 168 22.92 11.29 6.07
CA ASP A 168 22.43 12.06 4.93
C ASP A 168 21.74 11.16 3.90
N ASN A 169 22.35 10.01 3.56
CA ASN A 169 21.74 9.04 2.66
C ASN A 169 20.48 8.42 3.25
N PHE A 170 20.47 8.11 4.55
CA PHE A 170 19.29 7.65 5.26
C PHE A 170 18.15 8.67 5.21
N ALA A 171 18.42 9.95 5.48
CA ALA A 171 17.41 11.01 5.40
C ALA A 171 16.86 11.16 3.98
N ARG A 172 17.73 11.11 2.96
CA ARG A 172 17.32 11.15 1.54
C ARG A 172 16.47 9.94 1.15
N TYR A 173 16.78 8.76 1.64
CA TYR A 173 16.00 7.55 1.41
C TYR A 173 14.62 7.67 2.07
N GLN A 174 14.56 8.10 3.33
CA GLN A 174 13.31 8.24 4.07
C GLN A 174 12.37 9.26 3.41
N GLN A 175 12.88 10.42 2.98
CA GLN A 175 12.09 11.40 2.23
C GLN A 175 11.53 10.84 0.91
N ARG A 176 12.28 9.98 0.21
CA ARG A 176 11.80 9.32 -1.02
C ARG A 176 10.73 8.28 -0.72
N SER A 177 10.93 7.47 0.31
CA SER A 177 9.96 6.48 0.78
C SER A 177 8.63 7.14 1.17
N GLU A 178 8.68 8.25 1.93
CA GLU A 178 7.49 9.02 2.30
C GLU A 178 6.76 9.61 1.09
N LYS A 179 7.49 10.19 0.13
CA LYS A 179 6.89 10.70 -1.12
C LYS A 179 6.19 9.61 -1.92
N GLN A 180 6.81 8.42 -2.02
CA GLN A 180 6.19 7.27 -2.69
C GLN A 180 4.95 6.78 -1.96
N ALA A 181 4.96 6.75 -0.62
CA ALA A 181 3.79 6.40 0.17
C ALA A 181 2.63 7.39 -0.03
N ILE A 182 2.92 8.71 -0.10
CA ILE A 182 1.91 9.75 -0.35
C ILE A 182 1.36 9.65 -1.77
N GLN A 183 2.21 9.49 -2.79
CA GLN A 183 1.78 9.31 -4.19
C GLN A 183 0.94 8.05 -4.36
N GLY A 184 1.31 6.95 -3.67
CA GLY A 184 0.52 5.73 -3.61
C GLY A 184 -0.90 6.01 -3.08
N ARG A 185 -1.03 6.72 -1.96
CA ARG A 185 -2.33 7.11 -1.39
C ARG A 185 -3.16 7.99 -2.32
N GLN A 186 -2.54 8.94 -3.01
CA GLN A 186 -3.23 9.81 -3.97
C GLN A 186 -3.75 9.03 -5.19
N SER A 187 -2.92 8.15 -5.76
CA SER A 187 -3.33 7.29 -6.89
C SER A 187 -4.50 6.36 -6.53
N LEU A 188 -4.55 5.90 -5.27
CA LEU A 188 -5.65 5.09 -4.76
C LEU A 188 -6.94 5.91 -4.62
N MET A 189 -6.86 7.15 -4.13
CA MET A 189 -8.02 8.05 -4.08
C MET A 189 -8.57 8.36 -5.47
N GLU A 190 -7.71 8.61 -6.45
CA GLU A 190 -8.12 8.83 -7.84
C GLU A 190 -8.82 7.59 -8.43
N GLN A 191 -8.26 6.39 -8.25
CA GLN A 191 -8.89 5.15 -8.71
C GLN A 191 -10.25 4.87 -8.05
N LEU A 192 -10.36 5.12 -6.74
CA LEU A 192 -11.63 4.99 -6.02
C LEU A 192 -12.68 5.98 -6.54
N SER A 193 -12.29 7.24 -6.80
CA SER A 193 -13.19 8.25 -7.37
C SER A 193 -13.66 7.88 -8.79
N GLY A 194 -12.81 7.24 -9.60
CA GLY A 194 -13.14 6.76 -10.93
C GLY A 194 -14.16 5.62 -10.91
N LEU A 195 -13.96 4.65 -10.00
CA LEU A 195 -14.91 3.55 -9.79
C LEU A 195 -16.26 4.04 -9.24
N GLN A 196 -16.23 5.00 -8.31
CA GLN A 196 -17.45 5.64 -7.79
C GLN A 196 -18.23 6.35 -8.89
N ARG A 197 -17.54 7.04 -9.82
CA ARG A 197 -18.16 7.73 -10.95
C ARG A 197 -18.80 6.74 -11.93
N LEU A 198 -18.13 5.63 -12.23
CA LEU A 198 -18.68 4.57 -13.08
C LEU A 198 -19.98 4.00 -12.50
N PHE A 199 -20.05 3.81 -11.19
CA PHE A 199 -21.24 3.31 -10.50
C PHE A 199 -22.40 4.30 -10.43
N LEU A 200 -22.13 5.61 -10.45
CA LEU A 200 -23.18 6.63 -10.55
C LEU A 200 -23.81 6.61 -11.95
N PHE A 201 -22.99 6.51 -13.00
CA PHE A 201 -23.45 6.63 -14.38
C PHE A 201 -24.00 5.32 -14.97
N ALA A 202 -23.47 4.15 -14.59
CA ALA A 202 -23.94 2.86 -15.11
C ALA A 202 -25.45 2.59 -14.91
N PRO A 203 -26.06 2.76 -13.72
CA PRO A 203 -27.50 2.57 -13.52
C PRO A 203 -28.32 3.67 -14.20
N LEU A 204 -27.81 4.90 -14.29
CA LEU A 204 -28.46 5.98 -15.04
C LEU A 204 -28.57 5.65 -16.53
N VAL A 205 -27.50 5.12 -17.13
CA VAL A 205 -27.49 4.69 -18.54
C VAL A 205 -28.46 3.53 -18.76
N LEU A 206 -28.46 2.53 -17.88
CA LEU A 206 -29.41 1.41 -17.96
C LEU A 206 -30.87 1.88 -17.85
N LEU A 207 -31.15 2.82 -16.94
CA LEU A 207 -32.47 3.42 -16.79
C LEU A 207 -32.89 4.22 -18.03
N ALA A 208 -31.97 4.95 -18.65
CA ALA A 208 -32.21 5.67 -19.90
C ALA A 208 -32.56 4.71 -21.05
N ILE A 209 -31.85 3.59 -21.17
CA ILE A 209 -32.14 2.54 -22.18
C ILE A 209 -33.52 1.92 -21.93
N ALA A 210 -33.87 1.64 -20.68
CA ALA A 210 -35.18 1.11 -20.31
C ALA A 210 -36.33 2.07 -20.67
N ILE A 211 -36.16 3.37 -20.38
CA ILE A 211 -37.12 4.42 -20.75
C ILE A 211 -37.24 4.52 -22.27
N ALA A 212 -36.12 4.51 -22.99
CA ALA A 212 -36.10 4.55 -24.46
C ALA A 212 -36.83 3.34 -25.07
N GLY A 213 -36.60 2.14 -24.54
CA GLY A 213 -37.30 0.91 -24.94
C GLY A 213 -38.81 0.97 -24.67
N TRP A 214 -39.21 1.52 -23.51
CA TRP A 214 -40.61 1.77 -23.18
C TRP A 214 -41.28 2.75 -24.15
N PHE A 215 -40.64 3.88 -24.45
CA PHE A 215 -41.15 4.85 -25.43
C PHE A 215 -41.20 4.24 -26.84
N GLY A 216 -40.19 3.45 -27.23
CA GLY A 216 -40.18 2.72 -28.50
C GLY A 216 -41.38 1.79 -28.63
N MET A 217 -41.64 0.95 -27.63
CA MET A 217 -42.80 0.06 -27.59
C MET A 217 -44.13 0.82 -27.53
N ALA A 218 -44.25 1.88 -26.74
CA ALA A 218 -45.46 2.70 -26.65
C ALA A 218 -45.80 3.37 -28.00
N LYS A 219 -44.78 3.86 -28.72
CA LYS A 219 -44.99 4.52 -30.02
C LYS A 219 -45.27 3.53 -31.16
N TRP A 220 -44.62 2.36 -31.15
CA TRP A 220 -44.74 1.37 -32.23
C TRP A 220 -45.88 0.37 -32.06
N VAL A 221 -46.25 -0.02 -30.84
CA VAL A 221 -47.30 -1.03 -30.60
C VAL A 221 -48.66 -0.38 -30.31
N ILE A 222 -48.70 0.70 -29.53
CA ILE A 222 -49.98 1.28 -29.06
C ILE A 222 -50.59 2.24 -30.10
N SER A 223 -49.77 2.99 -30.84
CA SER A 223 -50.25 3.97 -31.84
C SER A 223 -50.99 3.36 -33.04
N PRO A 224 -50.52 2.26 -33.68
CA PRO A 224 -51.27 1.68 -34.80
C PRO A 224 -52.56 0.98 -34.37
N LEU A 225 -52.63 0.41 -33.15
CA LEU A 225 -53.84 -0.24 -32.63
C LEU A 225 -55.01 0.73 -32.38
N ARG A 226 -54.73 1.99 -32.03
CA ARG A 226 -55.79 3.03 -31.93
C ARG A 226 -56.38 3.42 -33.28
N ARG A 227 -55.61 3.30 -34.37
CA ARG A 227 -56.04 3.67 -35.72
C ARG A 227 -56.98 2.63 -36.33
N VAL A 228 -56.86 1.37 -35.91
CA VAL A 228 -57.76 0.27 -36.32
C VAL A 228 -59.11 0.32 -35.60
N ILE A 229 -59.16 0.78 -34.35
CA ILE A 229 -60.43 0.91 -33.59
C ILE A 229 -61.35 2.01 -34.16
N ILE A 230 -60.81 3.04 -34.82
CA ILE A 230 -61.63 4.11 -35.42
C ILE A 230 -62.30 3.65 -36.72
N HIS A 231 -61.73 2.68 -37.45
CA HIS A 231 -62.33 2.15 -38.68
C HIS A 231 -63.44 1.11 -38.45
N ILE A 232 -63.59 0.58 -37.22
CA ILE A 232 -64.63 -0.42 -36.90
C ILE A 232 -65.91 0.22 -36.37
N ASN A 233 -65.89 1.51 -35.99
CA ASN A 233 -67.08 2.21 -35.47
C ASN A 233 -67.80 3.08 -36.53
N GLN A 234 -67.52 2.84 -37.81
CA GLN A 234 -68.20 3.47 -38.95
C GLN A 234 -68.85 2.46 -39.91
N PHE A 235 -69.04 1.20 -39.47
CA PHE A 235 -69.99 0.28 -40.10
C PHE A 235 -70.96 -0.26 -39.04
#